data_AF-A0A523RNC7-F1
#
_entry.id   AF-A0A523RNC7-F1
#
_cell.length_a   1.000
_cell.length_b   1.000
_cell.length_c   1.000
_cell.angle_alpha   90.00
_cell.angle_beta   90.00
_cell.angle_gamma   90.00
#
_symmetry.space_group_name_H-M   'P 1'
#
loop_
_entity.id
_entity.type
_entity.pdbx_description
1 polymer ?
#
loop_
_entity_poly.entity_id
_entity_poly.type
_entity_poly.pdbx_seq_one_letter_code
_entity_poly.pdbx_strand_id
1 'polypeptide(L)' 'MWKANPSPFCFFDEIDTSLDDVNAEKLTHILKGEDLNLPQLIIITHQKTTMEAADTLYGITMEESGISKLVSVKFEK' A
#
# COMPACT_ATOMS: atom_id res chain seq x y z
N MET A 1 12.78 6.10 -12.82
CA MET A 1 13.43 5.10 -11.95
C MET A 1 13.15 3.65 -12.40
N TRP A 2 12.11 3.40 -13.21
CA TRP A 2 11.89 2.12 -13.91
C TRP A 2 12.10 2.29 -15.42
N LYS A 3 13.27 1.96 -15.97
CA LYS A 3 13.51 2.06 -17.43
C LYS A 3 14.20 0.85 -18.07
N ALA A 4 14.43 -0.22 -17.33
CA ALA A 4 14.87 -1.49 -17.90
C ALA A 4 14.27 -2.65 -17.09
N ASN A 5 13.36 -3.39 -17.71
CA ASN A 5 12.70 -4.58 -17.17
C ASN A 5 11.92 -4.36 -15.84
N PRO A 6 10.75 -3.68 -15.88
CA PRO A 6 9.96 -3.46 -14.67
C PRO A 6 9.52 -4.81 -14.07
N SER A 7 9.68 -4.95 -12.75
CA SER A 7 9.13 -6.10 -12.02
C SER A 7 7.61 -6.14 -12.21
N PRO A 8 6.95 -7.31 -12.27
CA PRO A 8 5.49 -7.36 -12.30
C PRO A 8 4.84 -6.84 -11.01
N PHE A 9 5.57 -6.86 -9.89
CA PHE A 9 5.11 -6.34 -8.61
C PHE A 9 6.24 -5.71 -7.79
N CYS A 10 5.89 -4.78 -6.90
CA CYS A 10 6.80 -4.18 -5.93
C CYS A 10 6.19 -4.25 -4.52
N PHE A 11 7.03 -4.57 -3.54
CA PHE A 11 6.65 -4.73 -2.15
C PHE A 11 7.38 -3.67 -1.31
N PHE A 12 6.63 -2.92 -0.51
CA PHE A 12 7.16 -1.90 0.39
C PHE A 12 6.66 -2.18 1.82
N ASP A 13 7.55 -2.05 2.78
CA ASP A 13 7.25 -2.28 4.20
C ASP A 13 7.56 -1.01 5.00
N GLU A 14 6.54 -0.43 5.63
CA GLU A 14 6.61 0.71 6.56
C GLU A 14 7.41 1.93 6.06
N ILE A 15 7.40 2.17 4.75
CA ILE A 15 8.19 3.25 4.12
C ILE A 15 7.70 4.66 4.48
N ASP A 16 6.48 4.77 5.02
CA ASP A 16 5.78 6.01 5.30
C ASP A 16 5.64 6.32 6.81
N THR A 17 6.17 5.47 7.69
CA THR A 17 6.10 5.63 9.16
C THR A 17 6.71 6.95 9.67
N SER A 18 7.64 7.55 8.92
CA SER A 18 8.28 8.83 9.29
C SER A 18 7.68 10.06 8.61
N LEU A 19 6.63 9.89 7.79
CA LEU A 19 6.00 10.99 7.05
C LEU A 19 4.85 11.62 7.83
N ASP A 20 4.68 12.92 7.67
CA ASP A 20 3.44 13.60 8.07
C ASP A 20 2.32 13.33 7.07
N ASP A 21 1.08 13.70 7.41
CA ASP A 21 -0.10 13.42 6.59
C ASP A 21 0.03 14.00 5.16
N VAL A 22 0.65 15.18 5.03
CA VAL A 22 0.85 15.87 3.74
C VAL A 22 1.84 15.12 2.85
N ASN A 23 2.94 14.62 3.42
CA ASN A 23 3.94 13.88 2.66
C ASN A 23 3.51 12.43 2.41
N ALA A 24 2.73 11.82 3.30
CA ALA A 24 2.07 10.55 3.05
C ALA A 24 1.12 10.66 1.85
N GLU A 25 0.31 11.73 1.77
CA GLU A 25 -0.55 11.98 0.63
C GLU A 25 0.25 12.11 -0.67
N LYS A 26 1.34 12.90 -0.68
CA LYS A 26 2.23 13.00 -1.86
C LYS A 26 2.82 11.67 -2.28
N LEU A 27 3.25 10.85 -1.30
CA LEU A 27 3.74 9.50 -1.58
C LEU A 27 2.67 8.66 -2.28
N THR A 28 1.42 8.68 -1.81
CA THR A 28 0.33 7.93 -2.46
C THR A 28 0.11 8.36 -3.91
N HIS A 29 0.22 9.66 -4.21
CA HIS A 29 0.08 10.18 -5.57
C HIS A 29 1.23 9.70 -6.48
N ILE A 30 2.46 9.65 -5.96
CA ILE A 30 3.62 9.12 -6.69
C ILE A 30 3.44 7.63 -6.98
N LEU A 31 3.00 6.85 -5.98
CA LEU A 31 2.80 5.40 -6.09
C LEU A 31 1.63 5.05 -7.02
N LYS A 32 0.57 5.86 -7.03
CA LYS A 32 -0.58 5.74 -7.95
C LYS A 32 -0.34 6.28 -9.35
N GLY A 33 0.88 6.72 -9.67
CA GLY A 33 1.20 7.53 -10.85
C GLY A 33 0.38 7.18 -12.11
N GLU A 34 0.05 8.21 -12.90
CA GLU A 34 -0.91 8.17 -14.02
C GLU A 34 -0.61 7.16 -15.15
N ASP A 35 0.47 6.39 -15.04
CA ASP A 35 0.94 5.44 -16.04
C ASP A 35 0.36 4.03 -15.80
N LEU A 36 -0.43 3.56 -16.76
CA LEU A 36 -1.06 2.21 -16.78
C LEU A 36 -0.05 1.05 -16.83
N ASN A 37 1.25 1.32 -16.89
CA ASN A 37 2.34 0.35 -16.95
C ASN A 37 3.11 0.20 -15.63
N LEU A 38 2.58 0.73 -14.53
CA LEU A 38 3.18 0.53 -13.21
C LEU A 38 2.99 -0.91 -12.72
N PRO A 39 3.98 -1.45 -11.99
CA PRO A 39 3.89 -2.77 -11.38
C PRO A 39 2.78 -2.84 -10.32
N GLN A 40 2.27 -4.04 -10.03
CA GLN A 40 1.37 -4.21 -8.89
C GLN A 40 2.08 -3.80 -7.60
N LEU A 41 1.51 -2.84 -6.86
CA LEU A 41 2.08 -2.37 -5.61
C LEU A 41 1.43 -3.07 -4.42
N ILE A 42 2.27 -3.57 -3.52
CA ILE A 42 1.88 -4.12 -2.23
C ILE A 42 2.62 -3.32 -1.16
N ILE A 43 1.87 -2.73 -0.24
CA ILE A 43 2.41 -1.87 0.81
C ILE A 43 1.92 -2.39 2.16
N ILE A 44 2.84 -2.66 3.07
CA ILE A 44 2.56 -2.83 4.49
C ILE A 44 2.73 -1.47 5.15
N THR A 45 1.67 -0.99 5.80
CA THR A 45 1.68 0.29 6.51
C THR A 45 0.59 0.33 7.57
N HIS A 46 0.78 1.19 8.57
CA HIS A 46 -0.25 1.59 9.53
C HIS A 46 -0.71 3.05 9.31
N GLN A 47 -0.20 3.74 8.28
CA GLN A 47 -0.53 5.14 7.97
C GLN A 47 -1.91 5.23 7.30
N LYS A 48 -2.83 5.98 7.92
CA LYS A 48 -4.23 6.07 7.47
C LYS A 48 -4.38 6.60 6.06
N THR A 49 -3.66 7.68 5.73
CA THR A 49 -3.69 8.31 4.40
C THR A 49 -3.29 7.32 3.29
N THR A 50 -2.30 6.47 3.55
CA THR A 50 -1.84 5.45 2.59
C THR A 50 -2.84 4.31 2.47
N MET A 51 -3.43 3.87 3.60
CA MET A 51 -4.49 2.86 3.61
C MET A 51 -5.73 3.30 2.83
N GLU A 52 -6.17 4.54 3.01
CA GLU A 52 -7.34 5.13 2.30
C GLU A 52 -7.11 5.28 0.80
N ALA A 53 -5.85 5.40 0.38
CA ALA A 53 -5.50 5.48 -1.02
C ALA A 53 -5.52 4.09 -1.71
N ALA A 54 -5.42 2.97 -1.01
CA ALA A 54 -5.31 1.65 -1.64
C ALA A 54 -6.58 1.25 -2.42
N ASP A 55 -6.42 0.41 -3.47
CA ASP A 55 -7.57 -0.18 -4.19
C ASP A 55 -8.19 -1.35 -3.41
N THR A 56 -7.37 -2.07 -2.63
CA THR A 56 -7.78 -3.19 -1.78
C THR A 56 -6.93 -3.18 -0.52
N LEU A 57 -7.59 -3.32 0.62
CA LEU A 57 -6.97 -3.34 1.94
C LEU A 57 -7.06 -4.75 2.52
N TYR A 58 -5.91 -5.26 2.95
CA TYR A 58 -5.79 -6.53 3.66
C TYR A 58 -5.41 -6.23 5.11
N GLY A 59 -6.33 -6.48 6.03
CA GLY A 59 -6.10 -6.36 7.47
C GLY A 59 -5.64 -7.70 8.05
N ILE A 60 -4.57 -7.67 8.84
CA ILE A 60 -4.16 -8.81 9.66
C ILE A 60 -4.60 -8.56 11.10
N THR A 61 -5.41 -9.46 11.65
CA THR A 61 -5.90 -9.39 13.03
C THR A 61 -5.53 -10.65 13.80
N MET A 62 -5.54 -10.57 15.14
CA MET A 62 -5.34 -11.71 16.03
C MET A 62 -6.55 -11.83 16.95
N GLU A 63 -7.55 -12.63 16.54
CA GLU A 63 -8.72 -12.94 17.38
C GLU A 63 -8.31 -13.84 18.55
N GLU A 64 -7.39 -14.77 18.30
CA GLU A 64 -6.78 -15.64 19.28
C GLU A 64 -5.28 -15.33 19.40
N SER A 65 -4.74 -15.39 20.62
CA SER A 65 -3.33 -15.08 20.88
C SER A 65 -2.41 -15.99 20.05
N GLY A 66 -1.61 -15.38 19.16
CA GLY A 66 -0.64 -16.09 18.33
C GLY A 66 -1.21 -16.68 17.04
N ILE A 67 -2.51 -16.51 16.75
CA ILE A 67 -3.12 -16.95 15.49
C ILE A 67 -3.54 -15.71 14.70
N SER A 68 -2.82 -15.46 13.60
CA SER A 68 -3.16 -14.39 12.66
C SER A 68 -4.32 -14.80 11.76
N LYS A 69 -5.27 -13.89 11.55
CA LYS A 69 -6.41 -14.02 10.65
C LYS A 69 -6.43 -12.86 9.67
N LEU A 70 -6.67 -13.19 8.40
CA LEU A 70 -6.75 -12.23 7.30
C LEU A 70 -8.20 -11.74 7.13
N VAL A 71 -8.38 -10.43 7.03
CA VAL A 71 -9.61 -9.78 6.56
C VAL A 71 -9.30 -8.94 5.34
N SER A 72 -10.22 -8.84 4.38
CA SER A 72 -10.01 -8.06 3.16
C SER A 72 -11.20 -7.16 2.87
N VAL A 73 -10.92 -5.92 2.51
CA VAL A 73 -11.90 -4.97 2.01
C VAL A 73 -11.44 -4.48 0.65
N LYS A 74 -12.30 -4.62 -0.36
CA LYS A 74 -12.07 -3.99 -1.66
C LYS A 74 -12.82 -2.67 -1.67
N PHE A 75 -12.13 -1.58 -1.93
CA PHE A 75 -12.78 -0.29 -2.06
C PHE A 75 -13.48 -0.26 -3.43
N GLU A 76 -14.80 -0.11 -3.43
CA GLU A 76 -15.54 0.20 -4.66
C GLU A 76 -15.30 1.67 -5.00
N LYS A 77 -14.85 1.93 -6.23
CA LYS A 77 -14.73 3.26 -6.80
C LYS A 77 -15.72 3.40 -7.94
#